data_AF-A0A2R6LJA4-F1
#
_entry.id   AF-A0A2R6LJA4-F1
#
_cell.length_a   1.000
_cell.length_b   1.000
_cell.length_c   1.000
_cell.angle_alpha   90.00
_cell.angle_beta   90.00
_cell.angle_gamma   90.00
#
_symmetry.space_group_name_H-M   'P 1'
#
loop_
_entity.id
_entity.type
_entity.pdbx_description
1 polymer ?
#
loop_
_entity_poly.entity_id
_entity_poly.type
_entity_poly.pdbx_seq_one_letter_code
_entity_poly.pdbx_strand_id
1 'polypeptide(L)'
;MSDSAPEHARIVADADVLAADLLVGGSAREALDIARRHSWLESVVTDPLLSDAEAVIADLVDDELAADWRRLIEKRAVVVDQPSGDHPALAAAYRGEAAHLLSLDGRLQSPEAGTDLRGVMDVSVRSPDAFVSVFDPAAVYELLFEEPYPGPDRD
;
A
#
# COMPACT_ATOMS: atom_id res chain seq x y z
N MET A 1 23.22 -0.09 -18.22
CA MET A 1 22.65 -0.19 -16.87
C MET A 1 21.88 1.09 -16.68
N SER A 2 20.55 1.04 -16.71
CA SER A 2 19.73 2.24 -16.58
C SER A 2 19.71 2.61 -15.10
N ASP A 3 20.51 3.60 -14.75
CA ASP A 3 20.58 4.20 -13.42
C ASP A 3 19.52 5.30 -13.36
N SER A 4 18.25 4.94 -13.48
CA SER A 4 17.17 5.85 -13.08
C SER A 4 16.82 5.49 -11.66
N ALA A 5 17.17 6.36 -10.71
CA ALA A 5 16.55 6.33 -9.39
C ALA A 5 15.03 6.20 -9.57
N PRO A 6 14.33 5.40 -8.74
CA PRO A 6 12.89 5.28 -8.86
C PRO A 6 12.28 6.69 -8.79
N GLU A 7 11.46 7.07 -9.78
CA GLU A 7 10.76 8.36 -9.74
C GLU A 7 9.71 8.40 -8.62
N HIS A 8 9.36 7.25 -8.05
CA HIS A 8 8.33 7.09 -7.04
C HIS A 8 8.72 6.00 -6.04
N ALA A 9 8.38 6.20 -4.76
CA ALA A 9 8.37 5.14 -3.77
C ALA A 9 6.97 4.51 -3.71
N ARG A 10 6.91 3.18 -3.59
CA ARG A 10 5.67 2.40 -3.73
C ARG A 10 5.26 1.71 -2.44
N ILE A 11 3.96 1.76 -2.16
CA ILE A 11 3.34 1.21 -0.97
C ILE A 11 2.14 0.37 -1.41
N VAL A 12 1.94 -0.77 -0.74
CA VAL A 12 0.73 -1.59 -0.89
C VAL A 12 -0.03 -1.57 0.43
N ALA A 13 -1.35 -1.48 0.34
CA ALA A 13 -2.26 -1.70 1.46
C ALA A 13 -3.08 -2.95 1.18
N ASP A 14 -3.06 -3.90 2.12
CA ASP A 14 -3.85 -5.11 2.07
C ASP A 14 -5.35 -4.82 2.21
N ALA A 15 -6.20 -5.79 1.88
CA ALA A 15 -7.64 -5.60 1.81
C ALA A 15 -8.25 -5.14 3.14
N ASP A 16 -7.71 -5.64 4.25
CA ASP A 16 -8.11 -5.25 5.61
C ASP A 16 -7.77 -3.79 5.94
N VAL A 17 -6.60 -3.30 5.52
CA VAL A 17 -6.17 -1.91 5.68
C VAL A 17 -6.99 -0.99 4.78
N LEU A 18 -7.28 -1.40 3.54
CA LEU A 18 -8.12 -0.64 2.62
C LEU A 18 -9.55 -0.47 3.15
N ALA A 19 -10.15 -1.55 3.67
CA ALA A 19 -11.46 -1.49 4.31
C ALA A 19 -11.42 -0.66 5.61
N ALA A 20 -10.38 -0.81 6.43
CA ALA A 20 -10.22 -0.03 7.66
C ALA A 20 -10.04 1.47 7.38
N ASP A 21 -9.28 1.83 6.35
CA ASP A 21 -9.14 3.23 5.90
C ASP A 21 -10.49 3.84 5.56
N LEU A 22 -11.38 3.11 4.87
CA LEU A 22 -12.71 3.62 4.54
C LEU A 22 -13.63 3.69 5.76
N LEU A 23 -13.74 2.58 6.50
CA LEU A 23 -14.83 2.35 7.45
C LEU A 23 -14.52 2.79 8.90
N VAL A 24 -13.24 2.76 9.29
CA VAL A 24 -12.82 2.98 10.69
C VAL A 24 -11.96 4.24 10.82
N GLY A 25 -11.04 4.46 9.88
CA GLY A 25 -10.04 5.51 9.96
C GLY A 25 -8.88 5.12 10.87
N GLY A 26 -8.48 6.03 11.78
CA GLY A 26 -7.34 5.83 12.69
C GLY A 26 -6.03 5.63 11.93
N SER A 27 -5.16 4.74 12.43
CA SER A 27 -3.84 4.51 11.86
C SER A 27 -3.87 4.01 10.41
N ALA A 28 -4.93 3.30 9.98
CA ALA A 28 -5.08 2.91 8.57
C ALA A 28 -5.21 4.15 7.68
N ARG A 29 -6.07 5.09 8.07
CA ARG A 29 -6.25 6.35 7.33
C ARG A 29 -5.05 7.27 7.44
N GLU A 30 -4.45 7.38 8.61
CA GLU A 30 -3.21 8.16 8.79
C GLU A 30 -2.08 7.62 7.90
N ALA A 31 -1.92 6.29 7.81
CA ALA A 31 -0.93 5.67 6.95
C ALA A 31 -1.20 5.92 5.46
N LEU A 32 -2.45 5.76 5.01
CA LEU A 32 -2.79 5.97 3.59
C LEU A 32 -2.85 7.46 3.21
N ASP A 33 -3.12 8.35 4.15
CA ASP A 33 -3.03 9.80 3.95
C ASP A 33 -1.59 10.23 3.67
N ILE A 34 -0.59 9.55 4.23
CA ILE A 34 0.81 9.79 3.84
C ILE A 34 0.98 9.52 2.35
N ALA A 35 0.51 8.39 1.82
CA ALA A 35 0.61 8.13 0.38
C ALA A 35 -0.22 9.13 -0.46
N ARG A 36 -1.46 9.42 -0.04
CA ARG A 36 -2.36 10.32 -0.79
C ARG A 36 -1.82 11.74 -0.92
N ARG A 37 -1.15 12.26 0.12
CA ARG A 37 -0.62 13.63 0.18
C ARG A 37 0.70 13.84 -0.58
N HIS A 38 1.26 12.79 -1.16
CA HIS A 38 2.54 12.85 -1.86
C HIS A 38 2.44 12.30 -3.26
N SER A 39 2.80 13.10 -4.26
CA SER A 39 2.73 12.67 -5.65
C SER A 39 3.76 11.62 -6.02
N TRP A 40 4.89 11.65 -5.32
CA TRP A 40 6.00 10.71 -5.42
C TRP A 40 5.76 9.39 -4.66
N LEU A 41 4.64 9.26 -3.93
CA LEU A 41 4.20 7.99 -3.34
C LEU A 41 3.06 7.39 -4.15
N GLU A 42 3.28 6.17 -4.63
CA GLU A 42 2.28 5.43 -5.40
C GLU A 42 1.71 4.28 -4.59
N SER A 43 0.38 4.20 -4.52
CA SER A 43 -0.30 2.98 -4.06
C SER A 43 -0.34 1.97 -5.19
N VAL A 44 0.13 0.75 -4.94
CA VAL A 44 0.08 -0.35 -5.92
C VAL A 44 -0.96 -1.39 -5.47
N VAL A 45 -1.75 -1.89 -6.41
CA VAL A 45 -2.81 -2.88 -6.14
C VAL A 45 -2.88 -3.91 -7.26
N THR A 46 -3.50 -5.05 -6.98
CA THR A 46 -3.95 -6.01 -7.99
C THR A 46 -5.47 -6.04 -8.06
N ASP A 47 -6.03 -6.46 -9.18
CA ASP A 47 -7.49 -6.63 -9.33
C ASP A 47 -8.10 -7.58 -8.28
N PRO A 48 -7.48 -8.74 -7.95
CA PRO A 48 -7.95 -9.57 -6.85
C PRO A 48 -7.90 -8.88 -5.48
N LEU A 49 -6.86 -8.08 -5.21
CA LEU A 49 -6.75 -7.34 -3.94
C LEU A 49 -7.91 -6.33 -3.79
N LEU A 50 -8.21 -5.61 -4.86
CA LEU A 50 -9.33 -4.68 -4.86
C LEU A 50 -10.67 -5.41 -4.73
N SER A 51 -10.79 -6.60 -5.31
CA SER A 51 -12.01 -7.42 -5.21
C SER A 51 -12.23 -7.94 -3.79
N ASP A 52 -11.16 -8.35 -3.10
CA ASP A 52 -11.22 -8.77 -1.69
C ASP A 52 -11.65 -7.60 -0.78
N ALA A 53 -11.08 -6.41 -0.98
CA ALA A 53 -11.46 -5.23 -0.22
C ALA A 53 -12.89 -4.76 -0.52
N GLU A 54 -13.31 -4.78 -1.79
CA GLU A 54 -14.68 -4.47 -2.22
C GLU A 54 -15.70 -5.40 -1.56
N ALA A 55 -15.40 -6.71 -1.52
CA ALA A 55 -16.25 -7.69 -0.84
C ALA A 55 -16.37 -7.40 0.67
N VAL A 56 -15.27 -7.07 1.35
CA VAL A 56 -15.31 -6.70 2.78
C VAL A 56 -16.15 -5.44 3.01
N ILE A 57 -16.04 -4.44 2.14
CA ILE A 57 -16.82 -3.20 2.26
C ILE A 57 -18.30 -3.47 2.01
N ALA A 58 -18.63 -4.27 0.99
CA ALA A 58 -20.00 -4.65 0.68
C ALA A 58 -20.66 -5.43 1.83
N ASP A 59 -19.92 -6.39 2.41
CA ASP A 59 -20.39 -7.20 3.53
C ASP A 59 -20.63 -6.38 4.81
N LEU A 60 -19.85 -5.31 5.03
CA LEU A 60 -19.95 -4.48 6.24
C LEU A 60 -20.88 -3.27 6.09
N VAL A 61 -21.14 -2.81 4.86
CA VAL A 61 -21.97 -1.63 4.59
C VAL A 61 -23.02 -1.94 3.52
N ASP A 62 -22.65 -1.84 2.24
CA ASP A 62 -23.50 -2.15 1.08
C ASP A 62 -22.69 -2.16 -0.23
N ASP A 63 -23.29 -2.74 -1.28
CA ASP A 63 -22.72 -2.83 -2.63
C ASP A 63 -22.50 -1.46 -3.29
N GLU A 64 -23.29 -0.44 -2.92
CA GLU A 64 -23.21 0.90 -3.53
C GLU A 64 -21.91 1.60 -3.12
N LEU A 65 -21.64 1.64 -1.82
CA LEU A 65 -20.40 2.20 -1.27
C LEU A 65 -19.17 1.40 -1.74
N ALA A 66 -19.27 0.07 -1.78
CA ALA A 66 -18.20 -0.80 -2.26
C ALA A 66 -17.82 -0.47 -3.72
N ALA A 67 -18.82 -0.34 -4.59
CA ALA A 67 -18.60 -0.02 -5.99
C ALA A 67 -18.09 1.42 -6.20
N ASP A 68 -18.54 2.39 -5.40
CA ASP A 68 -18.01 3.76 -5.40
C ASP A 68 -16.54 3.81 -4.96
N TRP A 69 -16.22 3.11 -3.88
CA TRP A 69 -14.85 2.96 -3.40
C TRP A 69 -13.95 2.31 -4.45
N ARG A 70 -14.42 1.23 -5.10
CA ARG A 70 -13.70 0.52 -6.16
C ARG A 70 -13.34 1.44 -7.32
N ARG A 71 -14.33 2.21 -7.83
CA ARG A 71 -14.11 3.20 -8.90
C ARG A 71 -13.13 4.30 -8.51
N LEU A 72 -13.07 4.65 -7.23
CA LEU A 72 -12.21 5.71 -6.73
C LEU A 72 -10.76 5.25 -6.65
N ILE A 73 -10.51 4.05 -6.12
CA ILE A 73 -9.16 3.52 -5.93
C ILE A 73 -8.50 3.12 -7.25
N GLU A 74 -9.25 2.57 -8.22
CA GLU A 74 -8.74 2.25 -9.56
C GLU A 74 -8.23 3.48 -10.32
N LYS A 75 -8.76 4.67 -10.04
CA LYS A 75 -8.30 5.92 -10.65
C LYS A 75 -7.03 6.48 -10.02
N ARG A 76 -6.67 6.00 -8.83
CA ARG A 76 -5.61 6.57 -7.98
C ARG A 76 -4.42 5.64 -7.80
N ALA A 77 -4.66 4.34 -7.81
CA ALA A 77 -3.63 3.33 -7.63
C ALA A 77 -3.06 2.85 -8.96
N VAL A 78 -1.80 2.42 -8.93
CA VAL A 78 -1.17 1.69 -10.02
C VAL A 78 -1.64 0.23 -9.93
N VAL A 79 -2.36 -0.23 -10.95
CA VAL A 79 -2.82 -1.62 -11.02
C VAL A 79 -1.77 -2.47 -11.72
N VAL A 80 -1.34 -3.56 -11.07
CA VAL A 80 -0.39 -4.53 -11.61
C VAL A 80 -1.03 -5.91 -11.76
N ASP A 81 -0.53 -6.69 -12.72
CA ASP A 81 -1.01 -8.04 -12.97
C ASP A 81 -0.59 -9.01 -11.87
N GLN A 82 -1.50 -9.92 -11.48
CA GLN A 82 -1.25 -10.97 -10.51
C GLN A 82 -1.29 -12.36 -11.16
N PRO A 83 -0.26 -13.21 -10.96
CA PRO A 83 -0.36 -14.63 -11.24
C PRO A 83 -1.42 -15.30 -10.37
N SER A 84 -2.17 -16.24 -10.95
CA SER A 84 -3.23 -16.96 -10.22
C SER A 84 -2.67 -17.72 -9.02
N GLY A 85 -3.30 -17.57 -7.85
CA GLY A 85 -2.98 -18.34 -6.64
C GLY A 85 -2.00 -17.66 -5.68
N ASP A 86 -1.38 -16.55 -6.08
CA ASP A 86 -0.57 -15.74 -5.16
C ASP A 86 -1.46 -14.96 -4.19
N HIS A 87 -0.94 -14.62 -3.01
CA HIS A 87 -1.63 -13.70 -2.10
C HIS A 87 -1.70 -12.31 -2.77
N PRO A 88 -2.89 -11.68 -2.92
CA PRO A 88 -3.04 -10.48 -3.72
C PRO A 88 -2.13 -9.32 -3.32
N ALA A 89 -2.05 -9.03 -2.02
CA ALA A 89 -1.20 -7.94 -1.53
C ALA A 89 0.31 -8.21 -1.70
N LEU A 90 0.76 -9.48 -1.58
CA LEU A 90 2.16 -9.85 -1.84
C LEU A 90 2.48 -9.82 -3.34
N ALA A 91 1.54 -10.24 -4.18
CA ALA A 91 1.69 -10.13 -5.63
C ALA A 91 1.81 -8.66 -6.06
N ALA A 92 0.97 -7.77 -5.50
CA ALA A 92 1.06 -6.34 -5.71
C ALA A 92 2.43 -5.78 -5.28
N ALA A 93 2.92 -6.19 -4.10
CA ALA A 93 4.21 -5.73 -3.61
C ALA A 93 5.37 -6.19 -4.49
N TYR A 94 5.36 -7.46 -4.90
CA TYR A 94 6.39 -8.02 -5.76
C TYR A 94 6.40 -7.38 -7.15
N ARG A 95 5.24 -7.29 -7.80
CA ARG A 95 5.10 -6.76 -9.16
C ARG A 95 5.22 -5.25 -9.24
N GLY A 96 4.84 -4.59 -8.14
CA GLY A 96 4.97 -3.15 -7.96
C GLY A 96 6.34 -2.71 -7.49
N GLU A 97 7.22 -3.62 -7.06
CA GLU A 97 8.49 -3.25 -6.40
C GLU A 97 8.24 -2.35 -5.18
N ALA A 98 7.22 -2.66 -4.39
CA ALA A 98 6.83 -1.86 -3.24
C ALA A 98 7.81 -2.06 -2.08
N ALA A 99 8.25 -0.96 -1.47
CA ALA A 99 9.09 -0.99 -0.29
C ALA A 99 8.30 -1.36 0.98
N HIS A 100 6.98 -1.07 0.98
CA HIS A 100 6.11 -1.28 2.12
C HIS A 100 4.83 -2.02 1.75
N LEU A 101 4.46 -2.98 2.60
CA LEU A 101 3.16 -3.64 2.61
C LEU A 101 2.50 -3.38 3.97
N LEU A 102 1.36 -2.72 3.97
CA LEU A 102 0.55 -2.50 5.15
C LEU A 102 -0.53 -3.58 5.21
N SER A 103 -0.58 -4.35 6.30
CA SER A 103 -1.60 -5.38 6.51
C SER A 103 -2.01 -5.39 7.98
N LEU A 104 -3.24 -5.79 8.30
CA LEU A 104 -3.66 -6.10 9.69
C LEU A 104 -3.60 -7.61 9.97
N ASP A 105 -3.28 -8.44 8.98
CA ASP A 105 -3.07 -9.88 9.14
C ASP A 105 -1.80 -10.16 9.93
N GLY A 106 -1.97 -10.59 11.19
CA GLY A 106 -0.86 -10.97 12.07
C GLY A 106 0.03 -12.09 11.53
N ARG A 107 -0.46 -12.90 10.58
CA ARG A 107 0.37 -13.93 9.90
C ARG A 107 1.37 -13.29 8.96
N LEU A 108 0.96 -12.27 8.19
CA LEU A 108 1.85 -11.53 7.29
C LEU A 108 2.85 -10.66 8.05
N GLN A 109 2.46 -10.16 9.22
CA GLN A 109 3.34 -9.39 10.10
C GLN A 109 4.32 -10.27 10.92
N SER A 110 4.21 -11.59 10.84
CA SER A 110 5.01 -12.50 11.66
C SER A 110 6.51 -12.46 11.28
N PRO A 111 7.43 -12.68 12.25
CA PRO A 111 8.86 -12.81 11.95
C PRO A 111 9.18 -13.91 10.94
N GLU A 112 8.42 -15.00 10.97
CA GLU A 112 8.53 -16.12 10.04
C GLU A 112 8.21 -15.65 8.62
N ALA A 113 7.06 -15.01 8.41
CA ALA A 113 6.69 -14.44 7.12
C ALA A 113 7.74 -13.42 6.63
N GLY A 114 8.24 -12.55 7.51
CA GLY A 114 9.30 -11.59 7.16
C GLY A 114 10.63 -12.24 6.78
N THR A 115 10.92 -13.45 7.25
CA THR A 115 12.13 -14.20 6.87
C THR A 115 11.96 -14.86 5.51
N ASP A 116 10.80 -15.48 5.29
CA ASP A 116 10.47 -16.12 4.01
C ASP A 116 10.42 -15.09 2.87
N LEU A 117 9.85 -13.90 3.13
CA LEU A 117 9.73 -12.83 2.14
C LEU A 117 11.08 -12.22 1.74
N ARG A 118 12.03 -12.07 2.67
CA ARG A 118 13.38 -11.55 2.35
C ARG A 118 14.15 -12.41 1.35
N GLY A 119 13.80 -13.69 1.22
CA GLY A 119 14.36 -14.56 0.20
C GLY A 119 13.83 -14.29 -1.22
N VAL A 120 12.74 -13.52 -1.34
CA VAL A 120 11.98 -13.33 -2.58
C VAL A 120 11.89 -11.86 -3.00
N MET A 121 11.72 -10.92 -2.06
CA MET A 121 11.60 -9.49 -2.33
C MET A 121 12.05 -8.64 -1.13
N ASP A 122 12.50 -7.42 -1.39
CA ASP A 122 12.86 -6.45 -0.35
C ASP A 122 11.64 -5.60 0.04
N VAL A 123 10.66 -6.24 0.70
CA VAL A 123 9.45 -5.58 1.20
C VAL A 123 9.42 -5.57 2.73
N SER A 124 9.05 -4.44 3.31
CA SER A 124 8.74 -4.36 4.74
C SER A 124 7.24 -4.48 4.97
N VAL A 125 6.83 -5.61 5.55
CA VAL A 125 5.45 -5.82 6.02
C VAL A 125 5.28 -5.27 7.43
N ARG A 126 4.22 -4.51 7.69
CA ARG A 126 3.91 -3.96 9.01
C ARG A 126 2.44 -3.55 9.15
N SER A 127 2.01 -3.34 10.38
CA SER A 127 0.72 -2.72 10.67
C SER A 127 0.73 -1.21 10.34
N PRO A 128 -0.44 -0.59 10.11
CA PRO A 128 -0.53 0.84 9.82
C PRO A 128 0.03 1.75 10.92
N ASP A 129 -0.21 1.43 12.19
CA ASP A 129 0.32 2.21 13.33
C ASP A 129 1.85 2.13 13.40
N ALA A 130 2.42 0.94 13.17
CA ALA A 130 3.86 0.76 13.09
C ALA A 130 4.45 1.55 11.91
N PHE A 131 3.78 1.58 10.75
CA PHE A 131 4.20 2.41 9.62
C PHE A 131 4.21 3.90 9.96
N VAL A 132 3.11 4.44 10.48
CA VAL A 132 3.00 5.85 10.86
C VAL A 132 4.08 6.25 11.88
N SER A 133 4.44 5.34 12.79
CA SER A 133 5.43 5.64 13.84
C SER A 133 6.87 5.77 13.34
N VAL A 134 7.21 5.23 12.16
CA VAL A 134 8.60 5.16 11.68
C VAL A 134 8.81 5.68 10.26
N PHE A 135 7.76 5.82 9.46
CA PHE A 135 7.88 6.34 8.11
C PHE A 135 8.05 7.86 8.18
N ASP A 136 9.18 8.33 7.65
CA ASP A 136 9.48 9.76 7.55
C ASP A 136 9.50 10.16 6.07
N PRO A 137 8.44 10.86 5.59
CA PRO A 137 8.37 11.31 4.21
C PRO A 137 9.57 12.19 3.82
N ALA A 138 10.11 12.98 4.74
CA ALA A 138 11.23 13.87 4.45
C ALA A 138 12.50 13.06 4.19
N ALA A 139 12.82 12.12 5.08
CA ALA A 139 13.99 11.26 4.93
C ALA A 139 13.93 10.39 3.67
N VAL A 140 12.74 9.85 3.34
CA VAL A 140 12.56 9.04 2.13
C VAL A 140 12.67 9.90 0.86
N TYR A 141 12.07 11.09 0.85
CA TYR A 141 12.15 12.00 -0.30
C TYR A 141 13.60 12.44 -0.56
N GLU A 142 14.31 12.88 0.48
CA GLU A 142 15.71 13.32 0.37
C GLU A 142 16.64 12.19 -0.07
N LEU A 143 16.35 10.96 0.33
CA LEU A 143 17.08 9.78 -0.15
C LEU A 143 16.78 9.47 -1.62
N LEU A 144 15.53 9.62 -2.05
CA LEU A 144 15.09 9.25 -3.39
C LEU A 144 15.50 10.27 -4.46
N PHE A 145 15.37 11.55 -4.13
CA PHE A 145 15.57 12.66 -5.08
C PHE A 145 16.88 13.43 -4.86
N GLU A 146 17.59 13.18 -3.76
CA GLU A 146 18.78 13.96 -3.37
C GLU A 146 18.50 15.48 -3.25
N GLU A 147 17.23 15.83 -2.96
CA GLU A 147 16.72 17.20 -2.84
C GLU A 147 15.95 17.40 -1.53
N PRO A 148 15.91 18.63 -0.97
CA PRO A 148 15.16 18.92 0.25
C PRO A 148 13.66 18.63 0.08
N TYR A 149 13.07 17.99 1.07
CA TYR A 149 11.65 17.64 1.04
C TYR A 149 10.74 18.91 1.02
N PRO A 150 9.90 19.08 -0.02
CA PRO A 150 9.07 20.28 -0.18
C PRO A 150 7.82 20.28 0.72
N GLY A 151 7.56 19.21 1.45
CA GLY A 151 6.27 18.97 2.11
C GLY A 151 5.31 18.16 1.23
N PRO A 152 4.09 17.90 1.72
CA PRO A 152 3.04 17.29 0.93
C PRO A 152 2.63 18.21 -0.24
N ASP A 153 2.38 17.62 -1.40
CA ASP A 153 2.06 18.30 -2.66
C ASP A 153 0.68 17.91 -3.23
N ARG A 154 -0.08 17.11 -2.48
CA ARG A 154 -1.48 16.76 -2.73
C ARG A 154 -2.33 17.01 -1.49
N ASP A 155 -3.60 17.33 -1.72
CA ASP A 155 -4.63 17.52 -0.69
C ASP A 155 -5.18 16.18 -0.17
#